data_AF-A0ABD0WLE0-F1
#
_entry.id   AF-A0ABD0WLE0-F1
#
_cell.length_a   1.000
_cell.length_b   1.000
_cell.length_c   1.000
_cell.angle_alpha   90.00
_cell.angle_beta   90.00
_cell.angle_gamma   90.00
#
_symmetry.space_group_name_H-M   'P 1'
#
loop_
_entity.id
_entity.type
_entity.pdbx_description
1 polymer ?
#
loop_
_entity_poly.entity_id
_entity_poly.type
_entity_poly.pdbx_seq_one_letter_code
_entity_poly.pdbx_strand_id
1 'polypeptide(L)'
;MSSTVIRNLLRCSRSPVKNQAACLTARSLQNVCPLPRRLPSSSSLVQVRWSSSTRFDPDGSGRPTTWDSFGIWDSRIEEPIMLPPSIRYGKPIPQVSLSRVGSASLLGQRRVNEDRYYLGRLSENILCFSVFDGHGGSHAADYCETYMEKHIRDALQLEDDLEKALTQAFLELDKALFRNLSYRGNASFLTAGTTATVAVLRDGVELVVASVGDSRALLCRKGRAKKLSIDHTPDRKDERQRVKLSGGFVTWNSLGQANVNGRLAMTRSIGDFHLKKAGVIALPETRRINLQHHHDTFLALTTDGINFIMNDQEICDVINQCHEPTEAANVIAEQALQYGSEDNSTIMVVPFGAWGKQESSLSGYSMSRNLVSSGRCS
;
A
#
# COMPACT_ATOMS: atom_id res chain seq x y z
N MET A 1 -13.53 -62.62 29.70
CA MET A 1 -13.32 -63.11 28.32
C MET A 1 -11.90 -62.71 27.88
N SER A 2 -11.18 -63.56 27.14
CA SER A 2 -9.80 -63.31 26.62
C SER A 2 -9.85 -62.68 25.21
N SER A 3 -8.80 -62.16 24.56
CA SER A 3 -7.34 -62.13 24.77
C SER A 3 -6.80 -60.74 24.32
N THR A 4 -5.64 -60.19 24.72
CA THR A 4 -4.23 -60.63 24.80
C THR A 4 -3.44 -60.70 23.47
N VAL A 5 -2.98 -59.51 23.01
CA VAL A 5 -1.64 -59.15 22.43
C VAL A 5 -1.07 -59.90 21.19
N ILE A 6 -0.51 -59.17 20.19
CA ILE A 6 0.90 -59.24 19.66
C ILE A 6 1.13 -58.60 18.25
N ARG A 7 1.99 -57.56 18.24
CA ARG A 7 3.07 -57.10 17.31
C ARG A 7 2.96 -57.06 15.74
N ASN A 8 3.41 -55.89 15.25
CA ASN A 8 4.41 -55.59 14.20
C ASN A 8 4.42 -56.29 12.83
N LEU A 9 4.60 -55.49 11.76
CA LEU A 9 5.77 -55.64 10.87
C LEU A 9 6.07 -54.38 10.02
N LEU A 10 7.36 -54.06 9.89
CA LEU A 10 7.93 -53.06 8.98
C LEU A 10 8.16 -53.65 7.58
N ARG A 11 7.88 -52.87 6.53
CA ARG A 11 8.53 -52.89 5.19
C ARG A 11 8.41 -51.48 4.62
N CYS A 12 9.45 -50.65 4.48
CA CYS A 12 10.65 -50.80 3.64
C CYS A 12 10.34 -51.21 2.19
N SER A 13 10.27 -50.22 1.30
CA SER A 13 10.74 -50.31 -0.08
C SER A 13 11.64 -49.10 -0.37
N ARG A 14 12.77 -49.35 -1.02
CA ARG A 14 13.81 -48.36 -1.37
C ARG A 14 14.11 -48.48 -2.87
N SER A 15 14.57 -47.37 -3.46
CA SER A 15 15.37 -47.30 -4.70
C SER A 15 14.63 -47.51 -6.04
N PRO A 16 15.20 -47.07 -7.19
CA PRO A 16 16.52 -46.44 -7.34
C PRO A 16 16.55 -45.04 -7.97
N VAL A 17 17.65 -44.35 -7.67
CA VAL A 17 18.14 -43.17 -8.38
C VAL A 17 18.56 -43.55 -9.80
N LYS A 18 18.30 -42.69 -10.80
CA LYS A 18 19.02 -42.69 -12.07
C LYS A 18 19.73 -41.36 -12.27
N ASN A 19 21.05 -41.37 -12.09
CA ASN A 19 21.95 -40.37 -12.64
C ASN A 19 22.10 -40.62 -14.14
N GLN A 20 21.98 -39.58 -14.96
CA GLN A 20 22.68 -39.51 -16.24
C GLN A 20 23.38 -38.15 -16.33
N ALA A 21 24.68 -38.17 -16.10
CA ALA A 21 25.58 -37.13 -16.55
C ALA A 21 26.19 -37.60 -17.88
N ALA A 22 26.11 -36.78 -18.91
CA ALA A 22 26.91 -36.89 -20.12
C ALA A 22 27.64 -35.57 -20.33
N CYS A 23 28.92 -35.65 -20.69
CA CYS A 23 29.85 -34.53 -20.70
C CYS A 23 30.37 -34.29 -22.13
N LEU A 24 31.03 -33.14 -22.33
CA LEU A 24 31.73 -32.71 -23.56
C LEU A 24 30.77 -32.28 -24.69
N THR A 25 31.08 -31.29 -25.53
CA THR A 25 32.39 -30.68 -25.86
C THR A 25 32.39 -29.15 -25.84
N ALA A 26 33.56 -28.57 -25.57
CA ALA A 26 33.80 -27.13 -25.63
C ALA A 26 33.78 -26.53 -27.05
N ARG A 27 33.49 -25.23 -27.14
CA ARG A 27 34.12 -24.33 -28.13
C ARG A 27 34.27 -22.93 -27.54
N SER A 28 35.51 -22.56 -27.25
CA SER A 28 35.91 -21.16 -27.08
C SER A 28 35.92 -20.45 -28.44
N LEU A 29 35.59 -19.16 -28.47
CA LEU A 29 36.18 -18.23 -29.43
C LEU A 29 36.42 -16.89 -28.74
N GLN A 30 37.69 -16.56 -28.55
CA GLN A 30 38.16 -15.25 -28.15
C GLN A 30 38.20 -14.35 -29.40
N ASN A 31 37.90 -13.07 -29.24
CA ASN A 31 38.30 -11.97 -30.13
C ASN A 31 38.35 -10.71 -29.24
N VAL A 32 39.48 -10.35 -28.62
CA VAL A 32 40.69 -9.77 -29.23
C VAL A 32 40.40 -8.43 -29.90
N CYS A 33 40.70 -7.34 -29.18
CA CYS A 33 40.81 -6.00 -29.72
C CYS A 33 42.07 -5.86 -30.59
N PRO A 34 42.08 -4.87 -31.50
CA PRO A 34 43.31 -4.10 -31.70
C PRO A 34 43.08 -2.57 -31.69
N LEU A 35 43.94 -1.88 -30.94
CA LEU A 35 44.25 -0.45 -31.15
C LEU A 35 45.11 -0.29 -32.41
N PRO A 36 45.12 0.92 -33.01
CA PRO A 36 46.36 1.47 -33.58
C PRO A 36 46.74 2.84 -33.01
N ARG A 37 47.93 3.30 -33.40
CA ARG A 37 48.73 4.35 -32.73
C ARG A 37 48.58 5.77 -33.32
N ARG A 38 48.93 6.74 -32.46
CA ARG A 38 49.39 8.13 -32.68
C ARG A 38 49.89 8.56 -34.08
N LEU A 39 49.40 9.74 -34.53
CA LEU A 39 50.12 10.97 -35.04
C LEU A 39 51.12 10.85 -36.24
N PRO A 40 51.40 11.94 -37.03
CA PRO A 40 51.40 13.36 -36.62
C PRO A 40 50.93 14.47 -37.61
N SER A 41 50.76 15.68 -37.05
CA SER A 41 51.06 17.04 -37.59
C SER A 41 50.65 17.49 -39.01
N SER A 42 49.85 18.55 -39.08
CA SER A 42 50.17 19.77 -39.87
C SER A 42 49.40 21.00 -39.37
N SER A 43 49.98 22.19 -39.57
CA SER A 43 49.57 23.49 -39.00
C SER A 43 48.66 24.34 -39.91
N SER A 44 47.79 25.17 -39.31
CA SER A 44 47.52 26.53 -39.83
C SER A 44 46.90 27.43 -38.76
N LEU A 45 47.51 28.60 -38.52
CA LEU A 45 47.02 29.66 -37.62
C LEU A 45 45.99 30.54 -38.33
N VAL A 46 44.92 30.92 -37.63
CA VAL A 46 44.24 32.21 -37.86
C VAL A 46 43.94 32.84 -36.51
N GLN A 47 44.35 34.09 -36.36
CA GLN A 47 44.28 34.88 -35.13
C GLN A 47 43.35 36.08 -35.37
N VAL A 48 42.33 36.26 -34.54
CA VAL A 48 41.48 37.46 -34.58
C VAL A 48 41.54 38.15 -33.22
N ARG A 49 41.86 39.45 -33.23
CA ARG A 49 42.06 40.28 -32.03
C ARG A 49 40.74 40.76 -31.43
N TRP A 50 40.79 41.05 -30.13
CA TRP A 50 39.68 41.52 -29.31
C TRP A 50 39.36 43.01 -29.54
N SER A 51 38.12 43.39 -29.20
CA SER A 51 37.76 44.76 -28.83
C SER A 51 37.34 44.82 -27.35
N SER A 52 37.55 45.97 -26.73
CA SER A 52 37.61 46.18 -25.28
C SER A 52 36.25 46.36 -24.59
N SER A 53 36.09 45.79 -23.40
CA SER A 53 35.20 46.31 -22.34
C SER A 53 36.05 46.94 -21.24
N THR A 54 35.93 48.24 -21.03
CA THR A 54 36.65 48.99 -19.99
C THR A 54 36.17 48.61 -18.58
N ARG A 55 37.11 48.33 -17.67
CA ARG A 55 36.85 48.25 -16.23
C ARG A 55 37.29 49.56 -15.57
N PHE A 56 36.50 50.03 -14.62
CA PHE A 56 36.80 51.24 -13.84
C PHE A 56 37.72 50.85 -12.67
N ASP A 57 38.85 51.54 -12.52
CA ASP A 57 39.90 51.24 -11.55
C ASP A 57 40.25 52.55 -10.82
N PRO A 58 39.56 52.89 -9.71
CA PRO A 58 39.55 54.25 -9.17
C PRO A 58 40.88 54.67 -8.53
N ASP A 59 41.70 53.70 -8.09
CA ASP A 59 42.88 53.94 -7.26
C ASP A 59 44.20 53.62 -8.01
N GLY A 60 44.12 53.23 -9.29
CA GLY A 60 45.27 53.03 -10.19
C GLY A 60 46.30 51.96 -9.76
N SER A 61 45.98 51.11 -8.79
CA SER A 61 46.94 50.19 -8.17
C SER A 61 47.04 48.81 -8.83
N GLY A 62 46.18 48.50 -9.81
CA GLY A 62 46.28 47.30 -10.65
C GLY A 62 46.07 45.97 -9.91
N ARG A 63 45.50 45.99 -8.71
CA ARG A 63 45.15 44.79 -7.94
C ARG A 63 43.63 44.55 -8.03
N PRO A 64 43.17 43.30 -8.27
CA PRO A 64 41.75 43.02 -8.27
C PRO A 64 41.17 43.21 -6.87
N THR A 65 40.10 43.99 -6.75
CA THR A 65 39.34 44.18 -5.52
C THR A 65 38.61 42.89 -5.15
N THR A 66 39.16 42.14 -4.19
CA THR A 66 38.42 41.09 -3.49
C THR A 66 37.45 41.71 -2.49
N TRP A 67 36.36 40.99 -2.18
CA TRP A 67 35.21 41.51 -1.44
C TRP A 67 35.46 41.77 0.07
N ASP A 68 36.70 41.63 0.53
CA ASP A 68 37.06 41.55 1.96
C ASP A 68 37.54 42.90 2.56
N SER A 69 37.55 43.98 1.79
CA SER A 69 38.03 45.31 2.23
C SER A 69 36.96 46.21 2.87
N PHE A 70 35.99 45.63 3.59
CA PHE A 70 35.10 46.38 4.50
C PHE A 70 35.24 45.86 5.93
N GLY A 71 36.33 46.25 6.58
CA GLY A 71 36.63 45.88 7.96
C GLY A 71 35.74 46.58 8.99
N ILE A 72 34.56 46.01 9.26
CA ILE A 72 33.86 46.11 10.56
C ILE A 72 33.19 44.76 10.88
N TRP A 73 33.96 43.81 11.38
CA TRP A 73 33.42 42.63 12.09
C TRP A 73 34.21 42.42 13.38
N ASP A 74 33.51 42.44 14.51
CA ASP A 74 34.09 42.32 15.85
C ASP A 74 34.55 40.88 16.09
N SER A 75 35.87 40.66 16.12
CA SER A 75 36.51 39.34 16.23
C SER A 75 36.50 38.77 17.65
N ARG A 76 35.36 38.88 18.35
CA ARG A 76 35.16 38.41 19.74
C ARG A 76 34.11 37.30 19.90
N ILE A 77 33.61 36.75 18.79
CA ILE A 77 32.75 35.55 18.80
C ILE A 77 33.28 34.54 17.75
N GLU A 78 34.48 34.03 17.98
CA GLU A 78 34.96 32.78 17.38
C GLU A 78 34.90 31.63 18.41
N GLU A 79 33.72 31.41 18.99
CA GLU A 79 33.40 30.06 19.45
C GLU A 79 33.00 29.23 18.23
N PRO A 80 33.76 28.17 17.87
CA PRO A 80 33.33 27.29 16.79
C PRO A 80 32.01 26.64 17.21
N ILE A 81 30.94 26.86 16.45
CA ILE A 81 29.66 26.20 16.67
C ILE A 81 29.90 24.70 16.51
N MET A 82 30.01 24.00 17.65
CA MET A 82 30.16 22.55 17.73
C MET A 82 28.85 21.88 17.34
N LEU A 83 28.54 21.92 16.04
CA LEU A 83 27.46 21.13 15.46
C LEU A 83 27.73 19.65 15.76
N PRO A 84 26.77 18.92 16.37
CA PRO A 84 26.99 17.52 16.72
C PRO A 84 27.29 16.70 15.45
N PRO A 85 28.35 15.87 15.43
CA PRO A 85 28.79 15.12 14.26
C PRO A 85 27.89 13.89 13.98
N SER A 86 26.60 14.11 13.76
CA SER A 86 25.58 13.06 13.70
C SER A 86 24.41 13.34 12.75
N ILE A 87 24.64 14.05 11.63
CA ILE A 87 23.88 13.81 10.39
C ILE A 87 24.83 13.20 9.36
N ARG A 88 25.20 11.94 9.59
CA ARG A 88 25.96 11.15 8.62
C ARG A 88 25.05 10.87 7.42
N TYR A 89 25.49 11.29 6.24
CA TYR A 89 24.96 11.00 4.90
C TYR A 89 23.74 10.06 4.81
N GLY A 90 22.56 10.67 4.64
CA GLY A 90 21.32 9.99 4.29
C GLY A 90 20.39 10.94 3.53
N LYS A 91 19.54 10.42 2.65
CA LYS A 91 18.42 11.22 2.12
C LYS A 91 17.38 11.35 3.25
N PRO A 92 16.91 12.55 3.59
CA PRO A 92 15.87 12.70 4.62
C PRO A 92 14.62 11.94 4.17
N ILE A 93 14.09 11.10 5.07
CA ILE A 93 12.85 10.35 4.84
C ILE A 93 11.70 11.36 4.88
N PRO A 94 10.89 11.49 3.80
CA PRO A 94 9.72 12.35 3.81
C PRO A 94 8.72 11.87 4.86
N GLN A 95 8.47 12.70 5.87
CA GLN A 95 7.43 12.46 6.86
C GLN A 95 6.05 12.60 6.21
N VAL A 96 5.19 11.59 6.38
CA VAL A 96 3.82 11.60 5.86
C VAL A 96 2.96 12.43 6.81
N SER A 97 2.41 13.55 6.32
CA SER A 97 1.48 14.38 7.10
C SER A 97 0.08 13.81 7.02
N LEU A 98 -0.54 13.55 8.18
CA LEU A 98 -1.93 13.10 8.27
C LEU A 98 -2.91 14.13 7.67
N SER A 99 -2.58 15.43 7.72
CA SER A 99 -3.39 16.51 7.13
C SER A 99 -3.47 16.48 5.60
N ARG A 100 -2.64 15.66 4.93
CA ARG A 100 -2.66 15.47 3.47
C ARG A 100 -3.32 14.15 3.05
N VAL A 101 -3.81 13.36 3.99
CA VAL A 101 -4.55 12.13 3.68
C VAL A 101 -5.94 12.52 3.20
N GLY A 102 -6.32 12.05 2.01
CA GLY A 102 -7.68 12.18 1.51
C GLY A 102 -8.52 11.00 1.96
N SER A 103 -9.78 11.23 2.29
CA SER A 103 -10.73 10.16 2.60
C SER A 103 -12.15 10.56 2.20
N ALA A 104 -12.89 9.63 1.62
CA ALA A 104 -14.30 9.78 1.27
C ALA A 104 -15.05 8.51 1.66
N SER A 105 -16.31 8.65 2.10
CA SER A 105 -17.21 7.54 2.39
C SER A 105 -18.63 7.95 1.99
N LEU A 106 -19.21 7.24 1.03
CA LEU A 106 -20.55 7.51 0.50
C LEU A 106 -21.49 6.34 0.81
N LEU A 107 -22.75 6.66 1.11
CA LEU A 107 -23.79 5.71 1.51
C LEU A 107 -24.20 4.74 0.40
N GLY A 108 -24.07 5.13 -0.87
CA GLY A 108 -24.63 4.37 -2.00
C GLY A 108 -26.16 4.32 -1.94
N GLN A 109 -26.73 3.17 -2.31
CA GLN A 109 -28.18 2.91 -2.24
C GLN A 109 -28.58 2.14 -0.96
N ARG A 110 -27.68 2.03 0.03
CA ARG A 110 -27.95 1.39 1.32
C ARG A 110 -28.74 2.32 2.27
N ARG A 111 -29.37 1.71 3.28
CA ARG A 111 -30.15 2.43 4.31
C ARG A 111 -29.30 3.06 5.41
N VAL A 112 -28.12 2.47 5.64
CA VAL A 112 -27.15 2.83 6.67
C VAL A 112 -25.78 2.73 6.02
N ASN A 113 -24.85 3.60 6.41
CA ASN A 113 -23.44 3.44 6.07
C ASN A 113 -22.80 2.57 7.16
N GLU A 114 -22.44 1.35 6.82
CA GLU A 114 -21.79 0.38 7.71
C GLU A 114 -20.25 0.47 7.62
N ASP A 115 -19.71 1.15 6.59
CA ASP A 115 -18.27 1.43 6.46
C ASP A 115 -17.77 2.36 7.56
N ARG A 116 -16.58 2.06 8.09
CA ARG A 116 -15.78 2.95 8.93
C ARG A 116 -14.35 3.05 8.41
N TYR A 117 -13.68 4.13 8.76
CA TYR A 117 -12.26 4.29 8.49
C TYR A 117 -11.58 5.05 9.62
N TYR A 118 -10.31 4.74 9.85
CA TYR A 118 -9.52 5.39 10.89
C TYR A 118 -8.15 5.79 10.32
N LEU A 119 -7.72 7.01 10.62
CA LEU A 119 -6.39 7.51 10.34
C LEU A 119 -5.82 8.17 11.61
N GLY A 120 -4.59 7.83 11.98
CA GLY A 120 -4.03 8.33 13.23
C GLY A 120 -2.57 7.97 13.46
N ARG A 121 -2.04 8.45 14.60
CA ARG A 121 -0.65 8.25 15.01
C ARG A 121 -0.61 7.35 16.25
N LEU A 122 -0.05 6.15 16.10
CA LEU A 122 0.08 5.19 17.21
C LEU A 122 1.22 5.58 18.15
N SER A 123 2.33 6.05 17.61
CA SER A 123 3.48 6.62 18.34
C SER A 123 4.19 7.65 17.46
N GLU A 124 5.20 8.36 17.97
CA GLU A 124 5.93 9.39 17.22
C GLU A 124 6.35 8.93 15.82
N ASN A 125 6.79 7.67 15.68
CA ASN A 125 7.28 7.11 14.42
C ASN A 125 6.30 6.17 13.71
N ILE A 126 5.10 5.93 14.25
CA ILE A 126 4.16 4.94 13.73
C ILE A 126 2.81 5.58 13.38
N LEU A 127 2.46 5.55 12.10
CA LEU A 127 1.14 5.94 11.58
C LEU A 127 0.28 4.69 11.31
N CYS A 128 -1.03 4.84 11.45
CA CYS A 128 -2.01 3.80 11.16
C CYS A 128 -3.12 4.37 10.26
N PHE A 129 -3.47 3.57 9.24
CA PHE A 129 -4.51 3.85 8.27
C PHE A 129 -5.36 2.59 8.14
N SER A 130 -6.68 2.67 8.23
CA SER A 130 -7.52 1.48 8.17
C SER A 130 -8.92 1.76 7.64
N VAL A 131 -9.47 0.76 6.97
CA VAL A 131 -10.88 0.70 6.54
C VAL A 131 -11.52 -0.59 7.07
N PHE A 132 -12.80 -0.47 7.44
CA PHE A 132 -13.64 -1.53 8.00
C PHE A 132 -14.98 -1.48 7.28
N ASP A 133 -15.23 -2.46 6.42
CA ASP A 133 -16.45 -2.61 5.64
C ASP A 133 -17.42 -3.48 6.45
N GLY A 134 -18.55 -2.93 6.86
CA GLY A 134 -19.41 -3.49 7.89
C GLY A 134 -20.62 -4.23 7.32
N HIS A 135 -21.00 -5.36 7.91
CA HIS A 135 -22.19 -6.10 7.49
C HIS A 135 -22.98 -6.69 8.65
N GLY A 136 -24.30 -6.76 8.48
CA GLY A 136 -25.20 -7.32 9.49
C GLY A 136 -25.37 -6.42 10.73
N GLY A 137 -25.14 -5.11 10.57
CA GLY A 137 -25.11 -4.13 11.65
C GLY A 137 -23.70 -3.56 11.85
N SER A 138 -23.56 -2.23 11.78
CA SER A 138 -22.29 -1.49 11.94
C SER A 138 -21.47 -1.80 13.21
N HIS A 139 -22.08 -2.41 14.23
CA HIS A 139 -21.47 -2.72 15.53
C HIS A 139 -20.05 -3.32 15.48
N ALA A 140 -19.75 -4.15 14.49
CA ALA A 140 -18.41 -4.73 14.34
C ALA A 140 -17.41 -3.70 13.78
N ALA A 141 -17.80 -2.94 12.76
CA ALA A 141 -16.99 -1.85 12.18
C ALA A 141 -16.78 -0.71 13.19
N ASP A 142 -17.84 -0.25 13.87
CA ASP A 142 -17.79 0.76 14.95
C ASP A 142 -16.80 0.36 16.06
N TYR A 143 -16.78 -0.93 16.44
CA TYR A 143 -15.86 -1.45 17.45
C TYR A 143 -14.42 -1.51 16.94
N CYS A 144 -14.21 -1.86 15.67
CA CYS A 144 -12.88 -1.85 15.06
C CYS A 144 -12.33 -0.42 14.98
N GLU A 145 -13.10 0.54 14.48
CA GLU A 145 -12.75 1.96 14.47
C GLU A 145 -12.37 2.48 15.86
N THR A 146 -13.18 2.16 16.88
CA THR A 146 -12.98 2.65 18.25
C THR A 146 -11.76 2.02 18.96
N TYR A 147 -11.49 0.73 18.74
CA TYR A 147 -10.55 -0.03 19.58
C TYR A 147 -9.32 -0.60 18.86
N MET A 148 -9.27 -0.62 17.52
CA MET A 148 -8.11 -1.15 16.78
C MET A 148 -6.82 -0.40 17.14
N GLU A 149 -6.84 0.92 17.21
CA GLU A 149 -5.72 1.77 17.67
C GLU A 149 -5.11 1.27 18.98
N LYS A 150 -5.97 0.98 19.97
CA LYS A 150 -5.55 0.47 21.28
C LYS A 150 -4.93 -0.92 21.16
N HIS A 151 -5.61 -1.86 20.50
CA HIS A 151 -5.12 -3.23 20.37
C HIS A 151 -3.77 -3.32 19.63
N ILE A 152 -3.52 -2.44 18.65
CA ILE A 152 -2.21 -2.35 18.00
C ILE A 152 -1.17 -1.77 18.94
N ARG A 153 -1.46 -0.68 19.67
CA ARG A 153 -0.52 -0.13 20.68
C ARG A 153 -0.15 -1.15 21.75
N ASP A 154 -1.13 -1.88 22.27
CA ASP A 154 -0.90 -2.90 23.30
C ASP A 154 -0.05 -4.07 22.75
N ALA A 155 -0.26 -4.48 21.50
CA ALA A 155 0.58 -5.51 20.85
C ALA A 155 2.01 -5.03 20.57
N LEU A 156 2.20 -3.78 20.14
CA LEU A 156 3.51 -3.17 19.88
C LEU A 156 4.39 -3.00 21.13
N GLN A 157 3.81 -3.07 22.34
CA GLN A 157 4.58 -3.11 23.60
C GLN A 157 5.18 -4.50 23.88
N LEU A 158 4.65 -5.55 23.25
CA LEU A 158 5.01 -6.95 23.51
C LEU A 158 5.82 -7.58 22.37
N GLU A 159 5.64 -7.12 21.14
CA GLU A 159 6.26 -7.66 19.93
C GLU A 159 6.69 -6.54 18.99
N ASP A 160 7.97 -6.54 18.62
CA ASP A 160 8.55 -5.55 17.71
C ASP A 160 8.22 -5.83 16.24
N ASP A 161 8.03 -7.10 15.87
CA ASP A 161 7.64 -7.48 14.51
C ASP A 161 6.20 -7.03 14.21
N LEU A 162 6.08 -6.00 13.36
CA LEU A 162 4.80 -5.43 12.93
C LEU A 162 3.81 -6.46 12.37
N GLU A 163 4.27 -7.49 11.66
CA GLU A 163 3.37 -8.51 11.09
C GLU A 163 2.75 -9.37 12.20
N LYS A 164 3.55 -9.74 13.20
CA LYS A 164 3.06 -10.47 14.38
C LYS A 164 2.21 -9.60 15.30
N ALA A 165 2.62 -8.35 15.55
CA ALA A 165 1.88 -7.41 16.38
C ALA A 165 0.49 -7.13 15.80
N LEU A 166 0.37 -6.91 14.49
CA LEU A 166 -0.92 -6.77 13.82
C LEU A 166 -1.75 -8.07 13.88
N THR A 167 -1.12 -9.23 13.67
CA THR A 167 -1.78 -10.53 13.80
C THR A 167 -2.37 -10.73 15.21
N GLN A 168 -1.61 -10.39 16.26
CA GLN A 168 -2.08 -10.44 17.65
C GLN A 168 -3.21 -9.43 17.90
N ALA A 169 -3.08 -8.19 17.40
CA ALA A 169 -4.08 -7.14 17.56
C ALA A 169 -5.44 -7.56 16.99
N PHE A 170 -5.47 -8.12 15.76
CA PHE A 170 -6.70 -8.62 15.13
C PHE A 170 -7.35 -9.74 15.95
N LEU A 171 -6.57 -10.70 16.44
CA LEU A 171 -7.07 -11.84 17.21
C LEU A 171 -7.56 -11.44 18.61
N GLU A 172 -6.93 -10.49 19.28
CA GLU A 172 -7.40 -9.98 20.57
C GLU A 172 -8.59 -9.03 20.43
N LEU A 173 -8.67 -8.23 19.35
CA LEU A 173 -9.82 -7.40 19.03
C LEU A 173 -11.07 -8.26 18.78
N ASP A 174 -10.98 -9.33 17.98
CA ASP A 174 -12.11 -10.25 17.72
C ASP A 174 -12.60 -10.94 19.00
N LYS A 175 -11.67 -11.35 19.89
CA LYS A 175 -12.01 -11.87 21.23
C LYS A 175 -12.66 -10.81 22.12
N ALA A 176 -12.22 -9.56 22.05
CA ALA A 176 -12.79 -8.46 22.85
C ALA A 176 -14.18 -8.07 22.35
N LEU A 177 -14.38 -8.00 21.03
CA LEU A 177 -15.67 -7.82 20.37
C LEU A 177 -16.66 -8.93 20.78
N PHE A 178 -16.24 -10.20 20.77
CA PHE A 178 -17.09 -11.31 21.18
C PHE A 178 -17.63 -11.13 22.62
N ARG A 179 -16.76 -10.73 23.55
CA ARG A 179 -17.15 -10.44 24.95
C ARG A 179 -18.09 -9.24 25.02
N ASN A 180 -17.86 -8.17 24.25
CA ASN A 180 -18.72 -6.99 24.22
C ASN A 180 -20.14 -7.33 23.71
N LEU A 181 -20.24 -7.97 22.55
CA LEU A 181 -21.53 -8.29 21.94
C LEU A 181 -22.30 -9.35 22.75
N SER A 182 -21.61 -10.34 23.33
CA SER A 182 -22.25 -11.33 24.21
C SER A 182 -22.87 -10.69 25.46
N TYR A 183 -22.22 -9.67 26.03
CA TYR A 183 -22.74 -8.95 27.20
C TYR A 183 -24.01 -8.13 26.88
N ARG A 184 -24.17 -7.66 25.64
CA ARG A 184 -25.38 -6.93 25.19
C ARG A 184 -26.63 -7.81 25.06
N GLY A 185 -26.51 -9.14 25.19
CA GLY A 185 -27.64 -10.07 25.33
C GLY A 185 -28.51 -10.31 24.08
N ASN A 186 -28.31 -9.57 22.98
CA ASN A 186 -29.05 -9.75 21.74
C ASN A 186 -28.27 -10.61 20.74
N ALA A 187 -28.83 -11.78 20.40
CA ALA A 187 -28.24 -12.73 19.46
C ALA A 187 -28.03 -12.17 18.04
N SER A 188 -28.79 -11.16 17.61
CA SER A 188 -28.58 -10.54 16.29
C SER A 188 -27.25 -9.80 16.17
N PHE A 189 -26.63 -9.37 17.28
CA PHE A 189 -25.30 -8.77 17.22
C PHE A 189 -24.21 -9.81 16.94
N LEU A 190 -24.44 -11.11 17.20
CA LEU A 190 -23.49 -12.18 16.87
C LEU A 190 -23.47 -12.55 15.37
N THR A 191 -24.35 -11.94 14.57
CA THR A 191 -24.32 -11.98 13.10
C THR A 191 -23.70 -10.73 12.48
N ALA A 192 -23.36 -9.71 13.27
CA ALA A 192 -22.59 -8.58 12.78
C ALA A 192 -21.13 -9.00 12.53
N GLY A 193 -20.56 -8.51 11.43
CA GLY A 193 -19.17 -8.71 11.07
C GLY A 193 -18.63 -7.51 10.32
N THR A 194 -17.34 -7.53 10.06
CA THR A 194 -16.68 -6.51 9.26
C THR A 194 -15.38 -7.05 8.65
N THR A 195 -15.01 -6.52 7.49
CA THR A 195 -13.63 -6.60 7.02
C THR A 195 -12.73 -5.79 7.95
N ALA A 196 -11.42 -6.00 7.86
CA ALA A 196 -10.48 -5.07 8.44
C ALA A 196 -9.23 -5.06 7.57
N THR A 197 -8.94 -3.93 6.93
CA THR A 197 -7.69 -3.72 6.21
C THR A 197 -6.95 -2.57 6.88
N VAL A 198 -5.85 -2.92 7.56
CA VAL A 198 -5.05 -2.03 8.39
C VAL A 198 -3.65 -1.92 7.81
N ALA A 199 -3.18 -0.70 7.59
CA ALA A 199 -1.85 -0.37 7.11
C ALA A 199 -1.11 0.45 8.17
N VAL A 200 0.02 -0.09 8.66
CA VAL A 200 0.90 0.57 9.63
C VAL A 200 2.19 0.98 8.95
N LEU A 201 2.56 2.25 9.09
CA LEU A 201 3.78 2.83 8.56
C LEU A 201 4.72 3.23 9.70
N ARG A 202 5.83 2.51 9.85
CA ARG A 202 6.89 2.77 10.84
C ARG A 202 8.07 3.52 10.19
N ASP A 203 8.59 4.51 10.90
CA ASP A 203 9.74 5.37 10.53
C ASP A 203 9.61 6.03 9.14
N GLY A 204 8.38 6.15 8.63
CA GLY A 204 8.09 6.65 7.28
C GLY A 204 8.50 5.72 6.13
N VAL A 205 9.12 4.56 6.37
CA VAL A 205 9.66 3.68 5.32
C VAL A 205 9.08 2.26 5.37
N GLU A 206 8.88 1.70 6.55
CA GLU A 206 8.40 0.33 6.71
C GLU A 206 6.87 0.32 6.71
N LEU A 207 6.26 -0.17 5.64
CA LEU A 207 4.82 -0.31 5.50
C LEU A 207 4.41 -1.78 5.63
N VAL A 208 3.59 -2.09 6.63
CA VAL A 208 2.96 -3.40 6.80
C VAL A 208 1.45 -3.26 6.66
N VAL A 209 0.86 -4.07 5.80
CA VAL A 209 -0.59 -4.21 5.68
C VAL A 209 -1.01 -5.54 6.29
N ALA A 210 -2.06 -5.54 7.10
CA ALA A 210 -2.77 -6.74 7.57
C ALA A 210 -4.24 -6.65 7.13
N SER A 211 -4.79 -7.71 6.54
CA SER A 211 -6.17 -7.71 6.06
C SER A 211 -6.95 -8.99 6.36
N VAL A 212 -8.23 -8.85 6.69
CA VAL A 212 -9.28 -9.88 6.59
C VAL A 212 -10.46 -9.33 5.78
N GLY A 213 -11.12 -10.19 5.00
CA GLY A 213 -12.18 -9.79 4.08
C GLY A 213 -11.65 -9.45 2.67
N ASP A 214 -12.36 -8.59 1.97
CA ASP A 214 -12.19 -8.23 0.55
C ASP A 214 -12.04 -6.71 0.29
N SER A 215 -12.08 -5.87 1.32
CA SER A 215 -11.56 -4.50 1.24
C SER A 215 -10.06 -4.52 0.90
N ARG A 216 -9.61 -3.65 0.00
CA ARG A 216 -8.30 -3.72 -0.64
C ARG A 216 -7.32 -2.68 -0.13
N ALA A 217 -6.03 -3.01 -0.23
CA ALA A 217 -4.91 -2.09 -0.08
C ALA A 217 -4.03 -2.12 -1.33
N LEU A 218 -3.79 -0.95 -1.93
CA LEU A 218 -3.10 -0.78 -3.21
C LEU A 218 -1.96 0.23 -3.07
N LEU A 219 -0.74 -0.13 -3.49
CA LEU A 219 0.37 0.82 -3.62
C LEU A 219 0.49 1.26 -5.09
N CYS A 220 0.48 2.56 -5.35
CA CYS A 220 0.87 3.09 -6.66
C CYS A 220 2.38 3.32 -6.70
N ARG A 221 3.08 2.56 -7.56
CA ARG A 221 4.52 2.68 -7.82
C ARG A 221 4.77 2.94 -9.30
N LYS A 222 5.33 4.10 -9.65
CA LYS A 222 5.55 4.53 -11.05
C LYS A 222 4.27 4.45 -11.92
N GLY A 223 3.16 4.94 -11.38
CA GLY A 223 1.86 4.90 -12.05
C GLY A 223 1.21 3.51 -12.14
N ARG A 224 1.84 2.45 -11.64
CA ARG A 224 1.30 1.08 -11.66
C ARG A 224 0.70 0.68 -10.32
N ALA A 225 -0.48 0.07 -10.37
CA ALA A 225 -1.12 -0.53 -9.21
C ALA A 225 -0.37 -1.78 -8.74
N LYS A 226 -0.14 -1.89 -7.43
CA LYS A 226 0.42 -3.08 -6.78
C LYS A 226 -0.44 -3.48 -5.59
N LYS A 227 -1.19 -4.59 -5.74
CA LYS A 227 -1.94 -5.23 -4.64
C LYS A 227 -1.05 -5.52 -3.43
N LEU A 228 -1.48 -5.04 -2.27
CA LEU A 228 -0.89 -5.38 -0.97
C LEU A 228 -1.70 -6.45 -0.23
N SER A 229 -3.02 -6.42 -0.33
CA SER A 229 -3.93 -7.48 0.14
C SER A 229 -4.38 -8.43 -0.98
N ILE A 230 -5.00 -9.55 -0.60
CA ILE A 230 -5.64 -10.53 -1.49
C ILE A 230 -7.01 -10.85 -0.92
N ASP A 231 -8.06 -10.63 -1.70
CA ASP A 231 -9.46 -10.80 -1.31
C ASP A 231 -9.72 -12.22 -0.75
N HIS A 232 -10.32 -12.31 0.44
CA HIS A 232 -10.58 -13.58 1.15
C HIS A 232 -11.90 -14.23 0.72
N THR A 233 -12.14 -14.41 -0.57
CA THR A 233 -13.42 -14.95 -1.07
C THR A 233 -13.50 -16.48 -0.98
N PRO A 234 -14.71 -17.08 -0.93
CA PRO A 234 -14.90 -18.53 -1.04
C PRO A 234 -14.41 -19.14 -2.35
N ASP A 235 -14.00 -18.32 -3.32
CA ASP A 235 -13.43 -18.81 -4.56
C ASP A 235 -11.95 -19.18 -4.50
N ARG A 236 -11.21 -18.57 -3.56
CA ARG A 236 -9.80 -18.91 -3.27
C ARG A 236 -9.70 -20.37 -2.79
N LYS A 237 -8.82 -21.17 -3.40
CA LYS A 237 -8.80 -22.63 -3.23
C LYS A 237 -8.46 -23.06 -1.80
N ASP A 238 -7.52 -22.36 -1.18
CA ASP A 238 -7.07 -22.51 0.20
C ASP A 238 -8.16 -22.13 1.21
N GLU A 239 -8.81 -20.98 1.01
CA GLU A 239 -9.92 -20.53 1.86
C GLU A 239 -11.11 -21.48 1.78
N ARG A 240 -11.49 -21.89 0.56
CA ARG A 240 -12.54 -22.88 0.29
C ARG A 240 -12.22 -24.24 0.93
N GLN A 241 -10.95 -24.63 0.96
CA GLN A 241 -10.50 -25.85 1.63
C GLN A 241 -10.59 -25.72 3.15
N ARG A 242 -10.19 -24.59 3.75
CA ARG A 242 -10.36 -24.34 5.19
C ARG A 242 -11.83 -24.43 5.60
N VAL A 243 -12.72 -23.70 4.91
CA VAL A 243 -14.17 -23.72 5.19
C VAL A 243 -14.71 -25.15 5.21
N LYS A 244 -14.38 -25.97 4.20
CA LYS A 244 -14.78 -27.38 4.13
C LYS A 244 -14.20 -28.23 5.26
N LEU A 245 -12.92 -28.05 5.60
CA LEU A 245 -12.27 -28.79 6.71
C LEU A 245 -12.84 -28.41 8.08
N SER A 246 -13.32 -27.18 8.25
CA SER A 246 -14.04 -26.71 9.44
C SER A 246 -15.53 -27.12 9.47
N GLY A 247 -16.01 -27.91 8.50
CA GLY A 247 -17.41 -28.33 8.43
C GLY A 247 -18.39 -27.26 7.91
N GLY A 248 -17.88 -26.14 7.40
CA GLY A 248 -18.64 -25.21 6.60
C GLY A 248 -18.82 -25.70 5.16
N PHE A 249 -19.74 -25.07 4.43
CA PHE A 249 -19.99 -25.34 3.02
C PHE A 249 -20.06 -24.03 2.22
N VAL A 250 -19.94 -24.14 0.89
CA VAL A 250 -20.04 -22.99 -0.01
C VAL A 250 -21.19 -23.25 -0.97
N THR A 251 -22.10 -22.28 -1.07
CA THR A 251 -23.22 -22.26 -2.01
C THR A 251 -23.10 -21.05 -2.93
N TRP A 252 -23.74 -21.11 -4.08
CA TRP A 252 -23.83 -19.98 -5.00
C TRP A 252 -25.24 -19.39 -4.95
N ASN A 253 -25.34 -18.06 -4.92
CA ASN A 253 -26.62 -17.37 -5.05
C ASN A 253 -27.08 -17.31 -6.51
N SER A 254 -28.27 -16.74 -6.77
CA SER A 254 -28.83 -16.61 -8.13
C SER A 254 -27.99 -15.75 -9.09
N LEU A 255 -27.05 -14.96 -8.56
CA LEU A 255 -26.12 -14.13 -9.33
C LEU A 255 -24.76 -14.83 -9.57
N GLY A 256 -24.60 -16.08 -9.11
CA GLY A 256 -23.36 -16.83 -9.23
C GLY A 256 -22.26 -16.41 -8.27
N GLN A 257 -22.55 -15.59 -7.24
CA GLN A 257 -21.61 -15.25 -6.18
C GLN A 257 -21.54 -16.39 -5.16
N ALA A 258 -20.34 -16.71 -4.67
CA ALA A 258 -20.10 -17.78 -3.72
C ALA A 258 -20.20 -17.27 -2.27
N ASN A 259 -20.98 -17.96 -1.42
CA ASN A 259 -21.21 -17.61 -0.02
C ASN A 259 -20.91 -18.79 0.92
N VAL A 260 -20.22 -18.51 2.03
CA VAL A 260 -20.04 -19.44 3.16
C VAL A 260 -21.39 -19.67 3.85
N ASN A 261 -21.79 -20.95 3.96
CA ASN A 261 -23.05 -21.42 4.53
C ASN A 261 -24.30 -20.68 3.98
N GLY A 262 -24.25 -20.19 2.74
CA GLY A 262 -25.33 -19.39 2.14
C GLY A 262 -25.55 -18.00 2.77
N ARG A 263 -24.55 -17.46 3.47
CA ARG A 263 -24.65 -16.16 4.16
C ARG A 263 -23.56 -15.18 3.77
N LEU A 264 -22.29 -15.51 4.02
CA LEU A 264 -21.19 -14.54 3.96
C LEU A 264 -20.39 -14.66 2.66
N ALA A 265 -20.18 -13.55 1.94
CA ALA A 265 -19.43 -13.51 0.67
C ALA A 265 -17.90 -13.61 0.84
N MET A 266 -17.41 -13.53 2.07
CA MET A 266 -16.00 -13.63 2.46
C MET A 266 -15.76 -14.81 3.43
N THR A 267 -14.48 -15.17 3.61
CA THR A 267 -14.02 -16.34 4.40
C THR A 267 -13.13 -15.96 5.59
N ARG A 268 -12.85 -14.67 5.77
CA ARG A 268 -12.19 -14.09 6.94
C ARG A 268 -12.86 -12.76 7.26
N SER A 269 -13.04 -12.48 8.55
CA SER A 269 -13.67 -11.26 9.05
C SER A 269 -13.41 -11.10 10.55
N ILE A 270 -13.61 -9.89 11.07
CA ILE A 270 -13.79 -9.64 12.50
C ILE A 270 -15.31 -9.74 12.78
N GLY A 271 -15.72 -10.38 13.88
CA GLY A 271 -17.14 -10.67 14.14
C GLY A 271 -17.62 -11.99 13.52
N ASP A 272 -18.82 -12.05 12.94
CA ASP A 272 -19.40 -13.27 12.34
C ASP A 272 -19.33 -14.51 13.26
N PHE A 273 -19.57 -14.34 14.56
CA PHE A 273 -19.31 -15.38 15.57
C PHE A 273 -20.08 -16.68 15.31
N HIS A 274 -21.22 -16.61 14.62
CA HIS A 274 -21.99 -17.75 14.16
C HIS A 274 -21.31 -18.58 13.04
N LEU A 275 -20.39 -18.00 12.26
CA LEU A 275 -19.62 -18.66 11.20
C LEU A 275 -18.16 -18.97 11.58
N LYS A 276 -17.66 -18.48 12.73
CA LYS A 276 -16.29 -18.78 13.18
C LYS A 276 -16.00 -20.29 13.26
N LYS A 277 -16.99 -21.09 13.66
CA LYS A 277 -16.90 -22.57 13.69
C LYS A 277 -16.88 -23.21 12.29
N ALA A 278 -17.43 -22.53 11.28
CA ALA A 278 -17.49 -22.98 9.88
C ALA A 278 -16.25 -22.59 9.06
N GLY A 279 -15.18 -22.08 9.71
CA GLY A 279 -13.91 -21.75 9.06
C GLY A 279 -13.76 -20.28 8.65
N VAL A 280 -14.68 -19.39 9.03
CA VAL A 280 -14.46 -17.94 8.94
C VAL A 280 -13.52 -17.53 10.08
N ILE A 281 -12.34 -16.98 9.77
CA ILE A 281 -11.32 -16.69 10.79
C ILE A 281 -10.97 -15.20 10.86
N ALA A 282 -10.59 -14.73 12.05
CA ALA A 282 -10.08 -13.37 12.28
C ALA A 282 -8.56 -13.23 12.07
N LEU A 283 -7.89 -14.29 11.58
CA LEU A 283 -6.44 -14.29 11.35
C LEU A 283 -6.13 -13.54 10.03
N PRO A 284 -5.47 -12.37 10.07
CA PRO A 284 -5.16 -11.62 8.86
C PRO A 284 -4.11 -12.32 8.00
N GLU A 285 -4.09 -11.95 6.72
CA GLU A 285 -2.87 -12.07 5.92
C GLU A 285 -2.09 -10.77 6.01
N THR A 286 -0.79 -10.87 6.24
CA THR A 286 0.12 -9.73 6.36
C THR A 286 0.99 -9.59 5.13
N ARG A 287 1.38 -8.35 4.84
CA ARG A 287 2.36 -8.05 3.80
C ARG A 287 3.22 -6.84 4.17
N ARG A 288 4.48 -7.12 4.47
CA ARG A 288 5.54 -6.12 4.66
C ARG A 288 6.15 -5.67 3.33
N ILE A 289 6.32 -4.36 3.17
CA ILE A 289 7.05 -3.72 2.06
C ILE A 289 7.80 -2.47 2.55
N ASN A 290 8.99 -2.24 2.00
CA ASN A 290 9.70 -0.97 2.20
C ASN A 290 9.31 0.04 1.12
N LEU A 291 8.91 1.23 1.55
CA LEU A 291 8.58 2.36 0.70
C LEU A 291 9.81 2.91 -0.04
N GLN A 292 9.58 3.27 -1.28
CA GLN A 292 10.55 3.89 -2.18
C GLN A 292 10.04 5.29 -2.51
N HIS A 293 10.25 6.28 -1.64
CA HIS A 293 9.72 7.66 -1.78
C HIS A 293 10.07 8.40 -3.09
N HIS A 294 10.92 7.83 -3.95
CA HIS A 294 11.26 8.33 -5.28
C HIS A 294 10.44 7.68 -6.41
N HIS A 295 9.62 6.68 -6.08
CA HIS A 295 8.84 5.85 -7.01
C HIS A 295 7.41 5.56 -6.51
N ASP A 296 7.18 5.59 -5.19
CA ASP A 296 5.88 5.36 -4.56
C ASP A 296 5.11 6.68 -4.43
N THR A 297 3.97 6.73 -5.12
CA THR A 297 3.12 7.93 -5.22
C THR A 297 2.15 8.01 -4.06
N PHE A 298 1.45 6.91 -3.75
CA PHE A 298 0.47 6.81 -2.67
C PHE A 298 0.17 5.35 -2.29
N LEU A 299 -0.45 5.18 -1.11
CA LEU A 299 -1.24 4.01 -0.72
C LEU A 299 -2.72 4.38 -0.83
N ALA A 300 -3.55 3.50 -1.40
CA ALA A 300 -5.00 3.59 -1.39
C ALA A 300 -5.59 2.40 -0.61
N LEU A 301 -6.59 2.66 0.23
CA LEU A 301 -7.42 1.64 0.90
C LEU A 301 -8.87 1.80 0.42
N THR A 302 -9.57 0.71 0.06
CA THR A 302 -10.90 0.76 -0.57
C THR A 302 -11.85 -0.35 -0.10
N THR A 303 -13.13 -0.04 0.13
CA THR A 303 -14.20 -1.00 0.45
C THR A 303 -14.85 -1.62 -0.79
N ASP A 304 -15.69 -2.64 -0.63
CA ASP A 304 -16.13 -3.52 -1.73
C ASP A 304 -16.95 -2.79 -2.82
N GLY A 305 -17.74 -1.79 -2.44
CA GLY A 305 -18.54 -0.94 -3.33
C GLY A 305 -17.74 -0.17 -4.37
N ILE A 306 -16.43 0.05 -4.14
CA ILE A 306 -15.49 0.56 -5.16
C ILE A 306 -14.85 -0.61 -5.91
N ASN A 307 -14.44 -1.66 -5.19
CA ASN A 307 -13.66 -2.79 -5.70
C ASN A 307 -14.40 -3.71 -6.69
N PHE A 308 -15.74 -3.70 -6.69
CA PHE A 308 -16.58 -4.40 -7.67
C PHE A 308 -16.77 -3.63 -8.97
N ILE A 309 -16.59 -2.31 -8.94
CA ILE A 309 -16.95 -1.39 -10.03
C ILE A 309 -15.72 -0.88 -10.76
N MET A 310 -14.63 -0.62 -10.04
CA MET A 310 -13.37 -0.13 -10.59
C MET A 310 -12.24 -1.14 -10.33
N ASN A 311 -11.39 -1.37 -11.33
CA ASN A 311 -10.20 -2.18 -11.16
C ASN A 311 -9.04 -1.37 -10.54
N ASP A 312 -8.08 -2.07 -9.94
CA ASP A 312 -6.96 -1.42 -9.22
C ASP A 312 -6.16 -0.40 -10.04
N GLN A 313 -6.03 -0.62 -11.36
CA GLN A 313 -5.28 0.27 -12.24
C GLN A 313 -6.11 1.49 -12.61
N GLU A 314 -7.42 1.35 -12.83
CA GLU A 314 -8.35 2.48 -12.98
C GLU A 314 -8.33 3.37 -11.72
N ILE A 315 -8.41 2.77 -10.53
CA ILE A 315 -8.25 3.47 -9.25
C ILE A 315 -6.92 4.26 -9.23
N CYS A 316 -5.82 3.64 -9.65
CA CYS A 316 -4.53 4.33 -9.67
C CYS A 316 -4.46 5.44 -10.73
N ASP A 317 -5.02 5.22 -11.91
CA ASP A 317 -5.00 6.15 -13.04
C ASP A 317 -5.84 7.39 -12.75
N VAL A 318 -6.98 7.24 -12.06
CA VAL A 318 -7.81 8.37 -11.59
C VAL A 318 -7.09 9.17 -10.50
N ILE A 319 -6.50 8.52 -9.48
CA ILE A 319 -5.74 9.23 -8.43
C ILE A 319 -4.56 10.02 -9.02
N ASN A 320 -3.87 9.47 -10.02
CA ASN A 320 -2.76 10.16 -10.69
C ASN A 320 -3.19 11.38 -11.54
N GLN A 321 -4.49 11.56 -11.82
CA GLN A 321 -5.03 12.72 -12.56
C GLN A 321 -5.45 13.88 -11.64
N CYS A 322 -5.72 13.60 -10.36
CA CYS A 322 -6.12 14.61 -9.38
C CYS A 322 -4.90 15.34 -8.78
N HIS A 323 -5.11 16.58 -8.32
CA HIS A 323 -4.04 17.37 -7.72
C HIS A 323 -3.87 17.04 -6.23
N GLU A 324 -4.98 16.95 -5.49
CA GLU A 324 -4.99 16.69 -4.05
C GLU A 324 -5.56 15.30 -3.71
N PRO A 325 -5.04 14.60 -2.69
CA PRO A 325 -5.56 13.28 -2.28
C PRO A 325 -7.03 13.30 -1.87
N THR A 326 -7.52 14.39 -1.29
CA THR A 326 -8.92 14.56 -0.89
C THR A 326 -9.85 14.69 -2.10
N GLU A 327 -9.42 15.40 -3.14
CA GLU A 327 -10.11 15.44 -4.44
C GLU A 327 -10.16 14.04 -5.05
N ALA A 328 -9.03 13.32 -5.09
CA ALA A 328 -8.94 11.96 -5.62
C ALA A 328 -9.88 10.98 -4.90
N ALA A 329 -9.98 11.06 -3.57
CA ALA A 329 -10.88 10.24 -2.77
C ALA A 329 -12.35 10.50 -3.12
N ASN A 330 -12.76 11.77 -3.20
CA ASN A 330 -14.13 12.16 -3.56
C ASN A 330 -14.49 11.72 -4.98
N VAL A 331 -13.61 12.00 -5.96
CA VAL A 331 -13.83 11.65 -7.37
C VAL A 331 -14.03 10.15 -7.55
N ILE A 332 -13.26 9.30 -6.88
CA ILE A 332 -13.42 7.84 -6.99
C ILE A 332 -14.73 7.37 -6.34
N ALA A 333 -15.06 7.87 -5.15
CA ALA A 333 -16.31 7.49 -4.49
C ALA A 333 -17.54 7.90 -5.34
N GLU A 334 -17.51 9.09 -5.94
CA GLU A 334 -18.54 9.55 -6.87
C GLU A 334 -18.56 8.73 -8.18
N GLN A 335 -17.41 8.38 -8.75
CA GLN A 335 -17.34 7.55 -9.97
C GLN A 335 -17.89 6.13 -9.74
N ALA A 336 -17.58 5.50 -8.60
CA ALA A 336 -18.16 4.22 -8.23
C ALA A 336 -19.69 4.28 -8.19
N LEU A 337 -20.26 5.34 -7.61
CA LEU A 337 -21.70 5.58 -7.59
C LEU A 337 -22.28 5.83 -9.01
N GLN A 338 -21.60 6.62 -9.84
CA GLN A 338 -22.01 6.91 -11.22
C GLN A 338 -22.00 5.67 -12.12
N TYR A 339 -21.07 4.74 -11.90
CA TYR A 339 -21.00 3.45 -12.59
C TYR A 339 -21.98 2.40 -12.02
N GLY A 340 -22.79 2.77 -11.03
CA GLY A 340 -23.89 1.96 -10.52
C GLY A 340 -23.58 1.15 -9.26
N SER A 341 -22.60 1.56 -8.44
CA SER A 341 -22.43 0.97 -7.12
C SER A 341 -23.67 1.19 -6.26
N GLU A 342 -24.25 0.10 -5.75
CA GLU A 342 -25.37 0.14 -4.81
C GLU A 342 -24.90 0.14 -3.34
N ASP A 343 -23.62 -0.16 -3.08
CA ASP A 343 -23.08 -0.37 -1.75
C ASP A 343 -22.44 0.86 -1.12
N ASN A 344 -22.07 0.75 0.16
CA ASN A 344 -21.20 1.72 0.80
C ASN A 344 -19.86 1.78 0.05
N SER A 345 -19.37 2.99 -0.20
CA SER A 345 -18.19 3.23 -1.04
C SER A 345 -17.22 4.15 -0.32
N THR A 346 -16.17 3.56 0.26
CA THR A 346 -15.18 4.24 1.09
C THR A 346 -13.77 4.05 0.56
N ILE A 347 -13.04 5.16 0.46
CA ILE A 347 -11.65 5.21 0.02
C ILE A 347 -10.81 6.12 0.92
N MET A 348 -9.58 5.71 1.20
CA MET A 348 -8.54 6.54 1.82
C MET A 348 -7.30 6.58 0.92
N VAL A 349 -6.81 7.77 0.59
CA VAL A 349 -5.63 8.03 -0.24
C VAL A 349 -4.54 8.69 0.60
N VAL A 350 -3.46 7.95 0.87
CA VAL A 350 -2.31 8.39 1.67
C VAL A 350 -1.16 8.77 0.73
N PRO A 351 -0.81 10.06 0.57
CA PRO A 351 0.26 10.48 -0.33
C PRO A 351 1.64 10.14 0.22
N PHE A 352 2.53 9.70 -0.68
CA PHE A 352 3.94 9.43 -0.39
C PHE A 352 4.86 10.38 -1.14
N GLY A 353 6.18 10.16 -1.02
CA GLY A 353 7.21 11.10 -1.47
C GLY A 353 7.25 11.37 -2.99
N ALA A 354 6.59 10.54 -3.81
CA ALA A 354 6.49 10.75 -5.25
C ALA A 354 5.14 11.34 -5.73
N TRP A 355 4.23 11.71 -4.81
CA TRP A 355 2.99 12.42 -5.16
C TRP A 355 3.29 13.66 -6.02
N GLY A 356 2.53 13.82 -7.12
CA GLY A 356 2.71 14.91 -8.08
C GLY A 356 4.01 14.90 -8.90
N LYS A 357 4.88 13.90 -8.75
CA LYS A 357 6.14 13.78 -9.53
C LYS A 357 6.04 12.88 -10.75
N GLN A 358 4.89 12.24 -10.96
CA GLN A 358 4.56 11.65 -12.26
C GLN A 358 4.09 12.80 -13.14
N GLU A 359 4.93 13.27 -14.07
CA GLU A 359 4.40 14.03 -15.21
C GLU A 359 3.43 13.10 -15.94
N SER A 360 2.20 13.57 -16.13
CA SER A 360 1.21 12.84 -16.90
C SER A 360 1.72 12.77 -18.35
N SER A 361 2.18 11.59 -18.76
CA SER A 361 2.46 11.28 -20.16
C SER A 361 1.15 11.22 -20.92
N LEU A 362 0.59 12.40 -21.20
CA LEU A 362 -0.69 12.63 -21.85
C LEU A 362 -0.66 12.14 -23.30
N SER A 363 -0.86 10.84 -23.49
CA SER A 363 -1.59 10.34 -24.66
C SER A 363 -3.05 10.76 -24.51
N GLY A 364 -3.31 12.04 -24.81
CA GLY A 364 -4.58 12.69 -24.50
C GLY A 364 -5.76 12.15 -25.30
N TYR A 365 -6.54 11.26 -24.70
CA TYR A 365 -7.90 10.96 -25.16
C TYR A 365 -8.87 12.02 -24.63
N SER A 366 -8.90 13.17 -25.31
CA SER A 366 -9.98 14.15 -25.13
C SER A 366 -11.27 13.57 -25.72
N MET A 367 -12.20 13.14 -24.86
CA MET A 367 -13.57 12.80 -25.26
C MET A 367 -14.47 14.05 -25.47
N SER A 368 -13.89 15.24 -25.46
CA SER A 368 -14.59 16.53 -25.50
C SER A 368 -14.52 17.21 -26.88
N ARG A 369 -14.92 16.52 -27.96
CA ARG A 369 -15.12 17.18 -29.27
C ARG A 369 -16.12 16.62 -30.29
N ASN A 370 -16.87 15.53 -30.02
CA ASN A 370 -17.78 14.92 -31.00
C ASN A 370 -19.29 15.22 -30.83
N LEU A 371 -19.67 16.23 -30.04
CA LEU A 371 -21.08 16.54 -29.74
C LEU A 371 -21.60 17.90 -30.30
N VAL A 372 -20.86 18.52 -31.23
CA VAL A 372 -21.31 19.74 -31.94
C VAL A 372 -21.06 19.62 -33.45
N SER A 373 -21.77 18.69 -34.10
CA SER A 373 -21.90 18.64 -35.57
C SER A 373 -23.13 17.84 -36.04
N SER A 374 -24.31 18.25 -35.58
CA SER A 374 -25.58 17.84 -36.20
C SER A 374 -26.51 19.05 -36.35
N GLY A 375 -25.94 20.16 -36.83
CA GLY A 375 -26.67 21.31 -37.36
C GLY A 375 -26.98 21.07 -38.84
N ARG A 376 -28.26 21.19 -39.21
CA ARG A 376 -28.84 20.89 -40.52
C ARG A 376 -28.11 21.54 -41.71
N CYS A 377 -28.09 20.83 -42.84
CA CYS A 377 -28.19 21.45 -44.17
C CYS A 377 -29.10 20.60 -45.07
N SER A 378 -29.99 21.30 -45.79
CA SER A 378 -30.78 20.87 -46.96
C SER A 378 -31.71 19.66 -46.79
#